data_AF-A0AA35VS49-F1
#
_entry.id   AF-A0AA35VS49-F1
#
_cell.length_a   1.000
_cell.length_b   1.000
_cell.length_c   1.000
_cell.angle_alpha   90.00
_cell.angle_beta   90.00
_cell.angle_gamma   90.00
#
_symmetry.space_group_name_H-M   'P 1'
#
loop_
_entity.id
_entity.type
_entity.pdbx_description
1 polymer ?
#
loop_
_entity_poly.entity_id
_entity_poly.type
_entity_poly.pdbx_seq_one_letter_code
_entity_poly.pdbx_strand_id
1 'polypeptide(L)'
;MAGKTGKTQPEDASAAKSKEEESSKQTSTANAPRPSIIKGASLLIILQLTSRLITFAANQLLLRLLTAPLLGFSAQLEVYYLSVLFFARESLRVAIQRQGPAVSADGNSKDAVRRESQAVVNLGYIAVVLGAVVSLALGKMYLGSANDDEALNPPHLATAVWLYGVAAMIELLSEPCFVLMQTRLQFGTRALAESSATFLRCIVVFGSAVWASRKGFDLGVLPFALGQLCYGIVLVLVYLVSGYRLASSIGFSLLPTPAVRGEKKNPEFLGSYFYRPTLSLAGSMMAQSVVKHLLTQGDTLLVSFLSTPSVQGVYALANNYGGLLARLLFQPIEESSRSYFSRQLASVTPSGKQASKPVTDARQGLHTLLRFYVILSVLVLSLGPFAAPSLLAIVAGRRWVGSGAGEVLAAYCFYIPFLALNGIAESFVASVASEREVHKQSFWMGVFTVTFAAAAFLLMRVLELGAIGLVFANAINMLCRIVWSGFFIKRYFQSHNVSFGFRELVPGTALLLSATTSLVMWKLQIAEDPEQQPILKLARVVSFAVPLLVAL
;
A
#
# COMPACT_ATOMS: atom_id res chain seq x y z
N MET A 1 90.80 -13.24 -27.27
CA MET A 1 90.55 -13.42 -28.70
C MET A 1 89.75 -14.72 -28.86
N ALA A 2 88.59 -14.85 -29.50
CA ALA A 2 87.57 -13.91 -30.00
C ALA A 2 86.26 -14.72 -30.29
N GLY A 3 85.03 -14.17 -30.35
CA GLY A 3 84.58 -12.80 -30.08
C GLY A 3 83.47 -12.28 -31.00
N LYS A 4 82.21 -12.75 -30.90
CA LYS A 4 81.06 -12.17 -31.63
C LYS A 4 79.72 -12.16 -30.86
N THR A 5 79.31 -10.95 -30.46
CA THR A 5 77.95 -10.34 -30.58
C THR A 5 76.67 -11.13 -30.28
N GLY A 6 75.92 -10.66 -29.28
CA GLY A 6 74.46 -10.75 -29.17
C GLY A 6 73.89 -9.49 -28.47
N LYS A 7 72.77 -8.93 -28.95
CA LYS A 7 72.10 -7.73 -28.40
C LYS A 7 71.07 -8.09 -27.32
N THR A 8 70.89 -7.24 -26.30
CA THR A 8 69.59 -6.94 -25.65
C THR A 8 69.63 -5.64 -24.82
N GLN A 9 68.60 -4.80 -24.93
CA GLN A 9 68.19 -3.82 -23.89
C GLN A 9 67.39 -4.56 -22.79
N PRO A 10 67.20 -3.98 -21.58
CA PRO A 10 66.01 -3.14 -21.26
C PRO A 10 66.39 -1.82 -20.54
N GLU A 11 65.65 -0.72 -20.66
CA GLU A 11 64.40 -0.36 -19.93
C GLU A 11 64.51 -0.41 -18.38
N ASP A 12 64.89 0.71 -17.73
CA ASP A 12 64.60 0.90 -16.29
C ASP A 12 64.59 2.39 -15.82
N ALA A 13 64.01 3.29 -16.62
CA ALA A 13 63.87 4.72 -16.28
C ALA A 13 62.42 5.25 -16.27
N SER A 14 61.45 4.42 -16.68
CA SER A 14 60.03 4.81 -16.80
C SER A 14 59.21 4.53 -15.52
N ALA A 15 59.62 3.53 -14.73
CA ALA A 15 58.83 3.02 -13.60
C ALA A 15 58.86 3.89 -12.33
N ALA A 16 59.78 4.85 -12.22
CA ALA A 16 59.90 5.71 -11.04
C ALA A 16 58.93 6.92 -11.08
N LYS A 17 58.70 7.51 -12.27
CA LYS A 17 57.83 8.70 -12.41
C LYS A 17 56.34 8.38 -12.35
N SER A 18 55.92 7.17 -12.73
CA SER A 18 54.51 6.77 -12.68
C SER A 18 53.97 6.63 -11.25
N LYS A 19 54.80 6.25 -10.26
CA LYS A 19 54.35 6.05 -8.87
C LYS A 19 54.06 7.35 -8.11
N GLU A 20 54.74 8.45 -8.41
CA GLU A 20 54.43 9.76 -7.80
C GLU A 20 53.20 10.43 -8.44
N GLU A 21 52.93 10.18 -9.73
CA GLU A 21 51.69 10.63 -10.38
C GLU A 21 50.45 9.80 -10.00
N GLU A 22 50.58 8.52 -9.63
CA GLU A 22 49.45 7.73 -9.12
C GLU A 22 49.09 8.10 -7.67
N SER A 23 50.08 8.32 -6.80
CA SER A 23 49.85 8.72 -5.39
C SER A 23 49.19 10.11 -5.27
N SER A 24 49.38 10.98 -6.26
CA SER A 24 48.77 12.33 -6.30
C SER A 24 47.40 12.39 -6.97
N LYS A 25 46.96 11.34 -7.69
CA LYS A 25 45.63 11.28 -8.35
C LYS A 25 44.52 10.61 -7.53
N GLN A 26 44.81 10.04 -6.36
CA GLN A 26 43.78 9.43 -5.49
C GLN A 26 43.19 10.37 -4.42
N THR A 27 43.63 11.62 -4.32
CA THR A 27 43.28 12.52 -3.19
C THR A 27 42.39 13.71 -3.57
N SER A 28 41.75 13.73 -4.75
CA SER A 28 41.04 14.93 -5.27
C SER A 28 39.64 14.69 -5.87
N THR A 29 38.99 13.55 -5.63
CA THR A 29 37.55 13.36 -5.94
C THR A 29 36.62 13.53 -4.73
N ALA A 30 37.16 14.01 -3.60
CA ALA A 30 36.41 14.35 -2.40
C ALA A 30 35.98 15.84 -2.37
N ASN A 31 35.16 16.29 -3.34
CA ASN A 31 34.30 17.49 -3.20
C ASN A 31 33.30 17.70 -4.37
N ALA A 32 32.67 16.64 -4.87
CA ALA A 32 31.37 16.82 -5.52
C ALA A 32 30.33 17.18 -4.43
N PRO A 33 29.62 18.32 -4.52
CA PRO A 33 28.59 18.65 -3.54
C PRO A 33 27.47 17.63 -3.66
N ARG A 34 27.43 16.67 -2.73
CA ARG A 34 26.31 15.72 -2.61
C ARG A 34 25.04 16.56 -2.52
N PRO A 35 24.09 16.49 -3.49
CA PRO A 35 22.84 17.22 -3.39
C PRO A 35 22.20 16.81 -2.08
N SER A 36 21.98 17.78 -1.18
CA SER A 36 21.74 17.46 0.22
C SER A 36 20.55 16.52 0.33
N ILE A 37 20.76 15.37 0.99
CA ILE A 37 19.78 14.28 1.07
C ILE A 37 18.42 14.80 1.57
N ILE A 38 18.46 15.81 2.43
CA ILE A 38 17.33 16.60 2.94
C ILE A 38 16.52 17.26 1.80
N LYS A 39 17.15 17.90 0.80
CA LYS A 39 16.45 18.50 -0.36
C LYS A 39 15.80 17.43 -1.25
N GLY A 40 16.45 16.28 -1.43
CA GLY A 40 15.87 15.16 -2.17
C GLY A 40 14.65 14.57 -1.44
N ALA A 41 14.78 14.32 -0.13
CA ALA A 41 13.69 13.82 0.70
C ALA A 41 12.52 14.82 0.80
N SER A 42 12.78 16.12 1.00
CA SER A 42 11.73 17.14 1.05
C SER A 42 10.99 17.28 -0.28
N LEU A 43 11.70 17.21 -1.41
CA LEU A 43 11.08 17.28 -2.74
C LEU A 43 10.22 16.04 -3.02
N LEU A 44 10.65 14.85 -2.59
CA LEU A 44 9.82 13.64 -2.64
C LEU A 44 8.58 13.73 -1.74
N ILE A 45 8.70 14.25 -0.51
CA ILE A 45 7.56 14.45 0.40
C ILE A 45 6.58 15.47 -0.18
N ILE A 46 7.06 16.60 -0.73
CA ILE A 46 6.22 17.61 -1.39
C ILE A 46 5.55 17.02 -2.64
N LEU A 47 6.26 16.21 -3.44
CA LEU A 47 5.70 15.56 -4.62
C LEU A 47 4.62 14.54 -4.25
N GLN A 48 4.85 13.71 -3.22
CA GLN A 48 3.86 12.77 -2.71
C GLN A 48 2.64 13.50 -2.13
N LEU A 49 2.83 14.56 -1.34
CA LEU A 49 1.75 15.37 -0.78
C LEU A 49 0.93 16.04 -1.90
N THR A 50 1.61 16.64 -2.89
CA THR A 50 0.96 17.30 -4.04
C THR A 50 0.18 16.30 -4.88
N SER A 51 0.76 15.15 -5.19
CA SER A 51 0.08 14.06 -5.90
C SER A 51 -1.17 13.59 -5.15
N ARG A 52 -1.06 13.34 -3.83
CA ARG A 52 -2.18 12.92 -2.99
C ARG A 52 -3.25 14.01 -2.84
N LEU A 53 -2.88 15.29 -2.82
CA LEU A 53 -3.81 16.42 -2.86
C LEU A 53 -4.53 16.56 -4.20
N ILE A 54 -3.85 16.32 -5.33
CA ILE A 54 -4.47 16.28 -6.66
C ILE A 54 -5.45 15.11 -6.74
N THR A 55 -5.08 13.92 -6.27
CA THR A 55 -6.00 12.77 -6.18
C THR A 55 -7.18 13.06 -5.26
N PHE A 56 -6.96 13.70 -4.11
CA PHE A 56 -8.04 14.13 -3.21
C PHE A 56 -8.98 15.14 -3.88
N ALA A 57 -8.46 16.15 -4.60
CA ALA A 57 -9.26 17.13 -5.32
C ALA A 57 -10.04 16.51 -6.49
N ALA A 58 -9.42 15.59 -7.23
CA ALA A 58 -10.08 14.83 -8.29
C ALA A 58 -11.20 13.94 -7.73
N ASN A 59 -10.95 13.23 -6.64
CA ASN A 59 -11.96 12.47 -5.92
C ASN A 59 -13.06 13.37 -5.34
N GLN A 60 -12.73 14.59 -4.88
CA GLN A 60 -13.71 15.55 -4.36
C GLN A 60 -14.57 16.17 -5.48
N LEU A 61 -14.04 16.30 -6.69
CA LEU A 61 -14.80 16.70 -7.89
C LEU A 61 -15.71 15.55 -8.35
N LEU A 62 -15.22 14.31 -8.32
CA LEU A 62 -16.00 13.10 -8.55
C LEU A 62 -17.15 12.96 -7.53
N LEU A 63 -16.89 13.23 -6.25
CA LEU A 63 -17.85 13.34 -5.13
C LEU A 63 -18.89 14.47 -5.29
N ARG A 64 -18.69 15.43 -6.21
CA ARG A 64 -19.73 16.43 -6.54
C ARG A 64 -20.68 15.96 -7.65
N LEU A 65 -20.28 14.96 -8.43
CA LEU A 65 -21.08 14.34 -9.49
C LEU A 65 -21.74 13.02 -9.04
N LEU A 66 -21.31 12.47 -7.90
CA LEU A 66 -21.75 11.19 -7.37
C LEU A 66 -22.16 11.32 -5.91
N THR A 67 -23.21 10.60 -5.52
CA THR A 67 -23.60 10.52 -4.11
C THR A 67 -22.63 9.64 -3.33
N ALA A 68 -22.47 9.89 -2.02
CA ALA A 68 -21.59 9.10 -1.16
C ALA A 68 -21.88 7.58 -1.19
N PRO A 69 -23.14 7.10 -1.25
CA PRO A 69 -23.44 5.69 -1.47
C PRO A 69 -22.82 5.13 -2.75
N LEU A 70 -22.98 5.81 -3.90
CA LEU A 70 -22.44 5.33 -5.19
C LEU A 70 -20.93 5.15 -5.19
N LEU A 71 -20.21 5.96 -4.41
CA LEU A 71 -18.77 5.80 -4.23
C LEU A 71 -18.40 4.66 -3.28
N GLY A 72 -19.24 4.40 -2.26
CA GLY A 72 -19.14 3.19 -1.44
C GLY A 72 -19.29 1.92 -2.28
N PHE A 73 -20.35 1.84 -3.09
CA PHE A 73 -20.57 0.71 -4.01
C PHE A 73 -19.46 0.60 -5.08
N SER A 74 -18.99 1.71 -5.65
CA SER A 74 -17.86 1.70 -6.60
C SER A 74 -16.56 1.16 -5.95
N ALA A 75 -16.28 1.54 -4.71
CA ALA A 75 -15.13 1.02 -3.96
C ALA A 75 -15.28 -0.48 -3.64
N GLN A 76 -16.49 -0.95 -3.28
CA GLN A 76 -16.76 -2.39 -3.10
C GLN A 76 -16.55 -3.18 -4.40
N LEU A 77 -17.02 -2.67 -5.54
CA LEU A 77 -16.81 -3.28 -6.85
C LEU A 77 -15.33 -3.31 -7.25
N GLU A 78 -14.56 -2.27 -6.91
CA GLU A 78 -13.10 -2.25 -7.12
C GLU A 78 -12.35 -3.21 -6.18
N VAL A 79 -12.79 -3.38 -4.92
CA VAL A 79 -12.27 -4.42 -4.02
C VAL A 79 -12.57 -5.82 -4.56
N TYR A 80 -13.78 -6.07 -5.05
CA TYR A 80 -14.13 -7.33 -5.74
C TYR A 80 -13.21 -7.59 -6.94
N TYR A 81 -13.06 -6.60 -7.83
CA TYR A 81 -12.18 -6.66 -8.99
C TYR A 81 -10.73 -7.03 -8.64
N LEU A 82 -10.14 -6.27 -7.70
CA LEU A 82 -8.77 -6.47 -7.27
C LEU A 82 -8.59 -7.82 -6.57
N SER A 83 -9.60 -8.29 -5.82
CA SER A 83 -9.58 -9.61 -5.18
C SER A 83 -9.57 -10.74 -6.21
N VAL A 84 -10.40 -10.66 -7.25
CA VAL A 84 -10.40 -11.64 -8.36
C VAL A 84 -9.03 -11.70 -9.01
N LEU A 85 -8.46 -10.56 -9.39
CA LEU A 85 -7.13 -10.50 -10.03
C LEU A 85 -6.01 -10.99 -9.10
N PHE A 86 -6.03 -10.60 -7.82
CA PHE A 86 -5.03 -10.99 -6.82
C PHE A 86 -4.98 -12.52 -6.64
N PHE A 87 -6.12 -13.15 -6.36
CA PHE A 87 -6.20 -14.60 -6.18
C PHE A 87 -5.93 -15.36 -7.49
N ALA A 88 -6.30 -14.79 -8.65
CA ALA A 88 -6.07 -15.41 -9.95
C ALA A 88 -4.59 -15.47 -10.35
N ARG A 89 -3.83 -14.37 -10.17
CA ARG A 89 -2.52 -14.21 -10.87
C ARG A 89 -1.33 -13.83 -10.01
N GLU A 90 -1.50 -13.24 -8.82
CA GLU A 90 -0.37 -12.60 -8.14
C GLU A 90 0.70 -13.61 -7.69
N SER A 91 0.28 -14.71 -7.07
CA SER A 91 1.21 -15.77 -6.66
C SER A 91 1.86 -16.50 -7.84
N LEU A 92 1.18 -16.53 -8.99
CA LEU A 92 1.71 -17.09 -10.24
C LEU A 92 2.79 -16.18 -10.84
N ARG A 93 2.54 -14.87 -10.92
CA ARG A 93 3.52 -13.85 -11.38
C ARG A 93 4.82 -13.95 -10.60
N VAL A 94 4.74 -14.01 -9.27
CA VAL A 94 5.93 -14.08 -8.41
C VAL A 94 6.65 -15.43 -8.56
N ALA A 95 5.93 -16.54 -8.67
CA ALA A 95 6.56 -17.85 -8.89
C ALA A 95 7.31 -17.93 -10.23
N ILE A 96 6.73 -17.39 -11.31
CA ILE A 96 7.35 -17.35 -12.64
C ILE A 96 8.58 -16.43 -12.66
N GLN A 97 8.57 -15.31 -11.93
CA GLN A 97 9.75 -14.44 -11.79
C GLN A 97 10.89 -15.10 -11.00
N ARG A 98 10.58 -15.90 -9.97
CA ARG A 98 11.59 -16.53 -9.09
C ARG A 98 12.20 -17.81 -9.64
N GLN A 99 11.46 -18.55 -10.45
CA GLN A 99 11.85 -19.86 -11.00
C GLN A 99 11.60 -19.96 -12.50
N GLY A 100 11.81 -18.86 -13.26
CA GLY A 100 11.57 -18.80 -14.70
C GLY A 100 12.07 -20.07 -15.41
N PRO A 101 11.23 -20.74 -16.21
CA PRO A 101 11.37 -22.18 -16.47
C PRO A 101 12.72 -22.53 -17.09
N ALA A 102 13.60 -23.07 -16.25
CA ALA A 102 14.97 -23.46 -16.61
C ALA A 102 14.96 -24.75 -17.44
N VAL A 103 14.53 -24.64 -18.70
CA VAL A 103 14.54 -25.75 -19.65
C VAL A 103 16.00 -26.07 -19.98
N SER A 104 16.46 -27.26 -19.57
CA SER A 104 17.85 -27.72 -19.73
C SER A 104 18.36 -27.52 -21.16
N ALA A 105 19.61 -27.05 -21.27
CA ALA A 105 20.20 -26.54 -22.51
C ALA A 105 20.63 -27.62 -23.54
N ASP A 106 20.02 -28.80 -23.52
CA ASP A 106 20.29 -29.91 -24.45
C ASP A 106 19.56 -29.70 -25.79
N GLY A 107 19.84 -28.59 -26.45
CA GLY A 107 19.27 -28.27 -27.76
C GLY A 107 19.64 -26.88 -28.29
N ASN A 108 19.32 -26.67 -29.57
CA ASN A 108 19.54 -25.41 -30.28
C ASN A 108 18.91 -24.24 -29.50
N SER A 109 19.64 -23.13 -29.33
CA SER A 109 19.26 -22.05 -28.40
C SER A 109 17.88 -21.44 -28.70
N LYS A 110 17.51 -21.35 -29.98
CA LYS A 110 16.17 -20.91 -30.42
C LYS A 110 15.05 -21.83 -29.94
N ASP A 111 15.27 -23.14 -29.90
CA ASP A 111 14.28 -24.10 -29.40
C ASP A 111 14.11 -24.03 -27.90
N ALA A 112 15.20 -23.87 -27.13
CA ALA A 112 15.11 -23.65 -25.68
C ALA A 112 14.28 -22.40 -25.35
N VAL A 113 14.58 -21.27 -26.01
CA VAL A 113 13.85 -19.99 -25.90
C VAL A 113 12.37 -20.13 -26.30
N ARG A 114 12.05 -20.94 -27.31
CA ARG A 114 10.69 -21.24 -27.75
C ARG A 114 9.91 -22.08 -26.71
N ARG A 115 10.54 -23.14 -26.17
CA ARG A 115 9.93 -23.99 -25.13
C ARG A 115 9.68 -23.21 -23.83
N GLU A 116 10.65 -22.40 -23.41
CA GLU A 116 10.54 -21.48 -22.27
C GLU A 116 9.35 -20.52 -22.44
N SER A 117 9.29 -19.81 -23.59
CA SER A 117 8.20 -18.88 -23.89
C SER A 117 6.83 -19.58 -23.91
N GLN A 118 6.74 -20.78 -24.47
CA GLN A 118 5.49 -21.56 -24.48
C GLN A 118 5.08 -22.02 -23.08
N ALA A 119 6.03 -22.44 -22.24
CA ALA A 119 5.76 -22.84 -20.85
C ALA A 119 5.26 -21.65 -20.01
N VAL A 120 5.82 -20.45 -20.21
CA VAL A 120 5.36 -19.21 -19.56
C VAL A 120 3.94 -18.83 -20.01
N VAL A 121 3.66 -18.87 -21.32
CA VAL A 121 2.33 -18.62 -21.88
C VAL A 121 1.31 -19.61 -21.31
N ASN A 122 1.62 -20.92 -21.32
CA ASN A 122 0.76 -21.96 -20.77
C ASN A 122 0.44 -21.70 -19.28
N LEU A 123 1.45 -21.38 -18.47
CA LEU A 123 1.25 -21.05 -17.06
C LEU A 123 0.31 -19.85 -16.89
N GLY A 124 0.43 -18.80 -17.71
CA GLY A 124 -0.47 -17.64 -17.68
C GLY A 124 -1.96 -17.98 -17.85
N TYR A 125 -2.30 -19.03 -18.61
CA TYR A 125 -3.69 -19.49 -18.74
C TYR A 125 -4.26 -20.10 -17.45
N ILE A 126 -3.43 -20.53 -16.49
CA ILE A 126 -3.92 -20.96 -15.17
C ILE A 126 -4.61 -19.80 -14.46
N ALA A 127 -4.10 -18.57 -14.58
CA ALA A 127 -4.73 -17.40 -14.00
C ALA A 127 -6.09 -17.09 -14.62
N VAL A 128 -6.28 -17.35 -15.92
CA VAL A 128 -7.59 -17.21 -16.58
C VAL A 128 -8.59 -18.20 -15.99
N VAL A 129 -8.22 -19.49 -15.87
CA VAL A 129 -9.12 -20.52 -15.33
C VAL A 129 -9.43 -20.27 -13.85
N LEU A 130 -8.42 -19.95 -13.04
CA LEU A 130 -8.59 -19.65 -11.62
C LEU A 130 -9.44 -18.39 -11.41
N GLY A 131 -9.21 -17.35 -12.21
CA GLY A 131 -10.01 -16.13 -12.18
C GLY A 131 -11.46 -16.35 -12.58
N ALA A 132 -11.77 -17.26 -13.50
CA ALA A 132 -13.17 -17.60 -13.82
C ALA A 132 -13.89 -18.19 -12.60
N VAL A 133 -13.24 -19.10 -11.86
CA VAL A 133 -13.78 -19.69 -10.63
C VAL A 133 -13.94 -18.63 -9.54
N VAL A 134 -12.91 -17.80 -9.29
CA VAL A 134 -12.92 -16.77 -8.25
C VAL A 134 -13.91 -15.65 -8.57
N SER A 135 -14.01 -15.21 -9.83
CA SER A 135 -14.98 -14.20 -10.30
C SER A 135 -16.42 -14.66 -10.07
N LEU A 136 -16.75 -15.90 -10.47
CA LEU A 136 -18.07 -16.47 -10.23
C LEU A 136 -18.38 -16.68 -8.74
N ALA A 137 -17.41 -17.12 -7.95
CA ALA A 137 -17.57 -17.33 -6.51
C ALA A 137 -17.79 -16.00 -5.77
N LEU A 138 -16.86 -15.05 -5.90
CA LEU A 138 -16.94 -13.75 -5.22
C LEU A 138 -18.11 -12.91 -5.75
N GLY A 139 -18.42 -12.96 -7.05
CA GLY A 139 -19.56 -12.25 -7.62
C GLY A 139 -20.91 -12.77 -7.09
N LYS A 140 -21.06 -14.09 -6.94
CA LYS A 140 -22.25 -14.68 -6.31
C LYS A 140 -22.32 -14.38 -4.81
N MET A 141 -21.20 -14.42 -4.09
CA MET A 141 -21.16 -14.05 -2.67
C MET A 141 -21.55 -12.59 -2.45
N TYR A 142 -21.05 -11.68 -3.30
CA TYR A 142 -21.38 -10.26 -3.23
C TYR A 142 -22.86 -10.01 -3.51
N LEU A 143 -23.41 -10.58 -4.59
CA LEU A 143 -24.85 -10.45 -4.89
C LEU A 143 -25.74 -11.09 -3.82
N GLY A 144 -25.35 -12.24 -3.28
CA GLY A 144 -26.04 -12.88 -2.16
C GLY A 144 -26.12 -11.97 -0.93
N SER A 145 -25.01 -11.32 -0.57
CA SER A 145 -24.96 -10.38 0.56
C SER A 145 -25.63 -9.02 0.28
N ALA A 146 -25.84 -8.66 -0.99
CA ALA A 146 -26.49 -7.40 -1.37
C ALA A 146 -28.02 -7.51 -1.45
N ASN A 147 -28.56 -8.71 -1.63
CA ASN A 147 -30.01 -8.93 -1.77
C ASN A 147 -30.80 -8.73 -0.46
N ASP A 148 -30.14 -8.82 0.70
CA ASP A 148 -30.81 -8.68 2.01
C ASP A 148 -31.27 -7.22 2.30
N ASP A 149 -30.68 -6.22 1.64
CA ASP A 149 -30.94 -4.78 1.81
C ASP A 149 -31.40 -4.12 0.48
N GLU A 150 -32.32 -4.76 -0.26
CA GLU A 150 -32.71 -4.37 -1.63
C GLU A 150 -33.14 -2.88 -1.77
N ALA A 151 -33.75 -2.29 -0.74
CA ALA A 151 -34.18 -0.89 -0.72
C ALA A 151 -33.03 0.15 -0.68
N LEU A 152 -31.79 -0.28 -0.41
CA LEU A 152 -30.59 0.59 -0.34
C LEU A 152 -29.67 0.44 -1.57
N ASN A 153 -29.96 -0.50 -2.48
CA ASN A 153 -29.12 -0.79 -3.62
C ASN A 153 -29.29 0.25 -4.75
N PRO A 154 -28.19 0.69 -5.40
CA PRO A 154 -28.27 1.65 -6.48
C PRO A 154 -28.80 0.99 -7.77
N PRO A 155 -29.38 1.78 -8.69
CA PRO A 155 -29.82 1.26 -9.98
C PRO A 155 -28.66 0.56 -10.70
N HIS A 156 -28.97 -0.56 -11.33
CA HIS A 156 -28.05 -1.40 -12.09
C HIS A 156 -26.87 -2.03 -11.28
N LEU A 157 -26.95 -2.14 -9.95
CA LEU A 157 -25.90 -2.80 -9.14
C LEU A 157 -25.55 -4.20 -9.67
N ALA A 158 -26.56 -5.06 -9.88
CA ALA A 158 -26.32 -6.42 -10.38
C ALA A 158 -25.64 -6.44 -11.75
N THR A 159 -26.07 -5.56 -12.66
CA THR A 159 -25.44 -5.37 -13.98
C THR A 159 -23.98 -4.95 -13.83
N ALA A 160 -23.68 -4.02 -12.91
CA ALA A 160 -22.32 -3.56 -12.66
C ALA A 160 -21.41 -4.66 -12.08
N VAL A 161 -21.90 -5.49 -11.15
CA VAL A 161 -21.14 -6.65 -10.62
C VAL A 161 -20.76 -7.62 -11.74
N TRP A 162 -21.71 -7.98 -12.60
CA TRP A 162 -21.44 -8.84 -13.75
C TRP A 162 -20.45 -8.20 -14.73
N LEU A 163 -20.59 -6.91 -15.02
CA LEU A 163 -19.69 -6.19 -15.92
C LEU A 163 -18.26 -6.09 -15.35
N TYR A 164 -18.12 -5.91 -14.04
CA TYR A 164 -16.83 -5.97 -13.33
C TYR A 164 -16.23 -7.38 -13.36
N GLY A 165 -17.04 -8.42 -13.21
CA GLY A 165 -16.61 -9.82 -13.37
C GLY A 165 -16.10 -10.12 -14.79
N VAL A 166 -16.82 -9.63 -15.80
CA VAL A 166 -16.40 -9.71 -17.21
C VAL A 166 -15.13 -8.89 -17.47
N ALA A 167 -15.03 -7.68 -16.91
CA ALA A 167 -13.83 -6.85 -17.04
C ALA A 167 -12.60 -7.55 -16.45
N ALA A 168 -12.73 -8.19 -15.28
CA ALA A 168 -11.65 -8.95 -14.66
C ALA A 168 -11.25 -10.16 -15.53
N MET A 169 -12.22 -10.85 -16.14
CA MET A 169 -11.94 -11.93 -17.09
C MET A 169 -11.22 -11.45 -18.35
N ILE A 170 -11.64 -10.31 -18.92
CA ILE A 170 -10.95 -9.71 -20.07
C ILE A 170 -9.53 -9.32 -19.68
N GLU A 171 -9.32 -8.63 -18.55
CA GLU A 171 -7.96 -8.31 -18.09
C GLU A 171 -7.09 -9.57 -17.94
N LEU A 172 -7.63 -10.67 -17.39
CA LEU A 172 -6.90 -11.94 -17.25
C LEU A 172 -6.53 -12.58 -18.60
N LEU A 173 -7.27 -12.36 -19.69
CA LEU A 173 -6.86 -12.81 -21.02
C LEU A 173 -5.56 -12.15 -21.51
N SER A 174 -5.18 -10.99 -20.93
CA SER A 174 -3.86 -10.39 -21.20
C SER A 174 -2.71 -11.07 -20.45
N GLU A 175 -3.00 -11.88 -19.43
CA GLU A 175 -2.01 -12.43 -18.49
C GLU A 175 -0.92 -13.29 -19.15
N PRO A 176 -1.22 -14.21 -20.10
CA PRO A 176 -0.19 -14.99 -20.80
C PRO A 176 0.83 -14.10 -21.52
N CYS A 177 0.36 -13.01 -22.13
CA CYS A 177 1.23 -12.02 -22.76
C CYS A 177 1.96 -11.16 -21.72
N PHE A 178 1.28 -10.70 -20.67
CA PHE A 178 1.86 -9.88 -19.61
C PHE A 178 3.08 -10.57 -18.99
N VAL A 179 2.91 -11.82 -18.55
CA VAL A 179 3.98 -12.55 -17.86
C VAL A 179 5.18 -12.77 -18.78
N LEU A 180 4.93 -13.09 -20.06
CA LEU A 180 6.00 -13.24 -21.05
C LEU A 180 6.77 -11.93 -21.31
N MET A 181 6.08 -10.78 -21.37
CA MET A 181 6.75 -9.48 -21.50
C MET A 181 7.55 -9.11 -20.25
N GLN A 182 7.04 -9.50 -19.07
CA GLN A 182 7.67 -9.25 -17.78
C GLN A 182 8.93 -10.11 -17.57
N THR A 183 8.96 -11.39 -17.99
CA THR A 183 10.19 -12.22 -17.95
C THR A 183 11.25 -11.73 -18.95
N ARG A 184 10.83 -11.14 -20.07
CA ARG A 184 11.70 -10.52 -21.08
C ARG A 184 12.08 -9.04 -20.77
N LEU A 185 11.75 -8.53 -19.58
CA LEU A 185 12.05 -7.17 -19.11
C LEU A 185 11.53 -6.03 -20.04
N GLN A 186 10.45 -6.27 -20.79
CA GLN A 186 9.88 -5.29 -21.73
C GLN A 186 8.98 -4.26 -21.01
N PHE A 187 9.57 -3.51 -20.07
CA PHE A 187 8.85 -2.54 -19.24
C PHE A 187 8.16 -1.42 -20.05
N GLY A 188 8.68 -1.06 -21.23
CA GLY A 188 8.06 -0.06 -22.11
C GLY A 188 6.68 -0.47 -22.62
N THR A 189 6.52 -1.74 -23.04
CA THR A 189 5.22 -2.30 -23.46
C THR A 189 4.20 -2.24 -22.33
N ARG A 190 4.64 -2.55 -21.11
CA ARG A 190 3.82 -2.51 -19.90
C ARG A 190 3.39 -1.08 -19.54
N ALA A 191 4.34 -0.14 -19.53
CA ALA A 191 4.05 1.27 -19.25
C ALA A 191 3.05 1.86 -20.27
N LEU A 192 3.19 1.50 -21.55
CA LEU A 192 2.23 1.90 -22.59
C LEU A 192 0.83 1.30 -22.33
N ALA A 193 0.74 -0.02 -22.10
CA ALA A 193 -0.54 -0.69 -21.85
C ALA A 193 -1.28 -0.12 -20.63
N GLU A 194 -0.60 -0.03 -19.48
CA GLU A 194 -1.19 0.47 -18.23
C GLU A 194 -1.58 1.95 -18.35
N SER A 195 -0.77 2.79 -19.00
CA SER A 195 -1.07 4.22 -19.18
C SER A 195 -2.25 4.46 -20.13
N SER A 196 -2.25 3.81 -21.30
CA SER A 196 -3.34 3.93 -22.28
C SER A 196 -4.66 3.41 -21.73
N ALA A 197 -4.65 2.27 -21.03
CA ALA A 197 -5.84 1.70 -20.40
C ALA A 197 -6.39 2.61 -19.29
N THR A 198 -5.52 3.18 -18.44
CA THR A 198 -5.94 4.11 -17.38
C THR A 198 -6.53 5.40 -17.94
N PHE A 199 -5.90 5.98 -18.96
CA PHE A 199 -6.38 7.21 -19.60
C PHE A 199 -7.75 7.02 -20.26
N LEU A 200 -7.94 5.93 -21.00
CA LEU A 200 -9.22 5.60 -21.64
C LEU A 200 -10.31 5.24 -20.61
N ARG A 201 -9.97 4.51 -19.52
CA ARG A 201 -10.87 4.30 -18.38
C ARG A 201 -11.39 5.63 -17.83
N CYS A 202 -10.51 6.59 -17.55
CA CYS A 202 -10.92 7.91 -17.04
C CYS A 202 -11.86 8.66 -17.99
N ILE A 203 -11.58 8.63 -19.31
CA ILE A 203 -12.47 9.23 -20.34
C ILE A 203 -13.85 8.56 -20.33
N VAL A 204 -13.91 7.23 -20.27
CA VAL A 204 -15.19 6.49 -20.28
C VAL A 204 -16.00 6.74 -19.00
N VAL A 205 -15.37 6.70 -17.82
CA VAL A 205 -16.07 6.99 -16.54
C VAL A 205 -16.62 8.41 -16.54
N PHE A 206 -15.79 9.41 -16.84
CA PHE A 206 -16.20 10.82 -16.80
C PHE A 206 -17.22 11.14 -17.90
N GLY A 207 -16.99 10.66 -19.13
CA GLY A 207 -17.89 10.87 -20.27
C GLY A 207 -19.28 10.28 -20.04
N SER A 208 -19.36 9.04 -19.54
CA SER A 208 -20.65 8.39 -19.25
C SER A 208 -21.37 9.03 -18.05
N ALA A 209 -20.65 9.40 -16.97
CA ALA A 209 -21.24 10.10 -15.83
C ALA A 209 -21.79 11.50 -16.20
N VAL A 210 -21.04 12.29 -16.97
CA VAL A 210 -21.48 13.62 -17.44
C VAL A 210 -22.65 13.51 -18.42
N TRP A 211 -22.62 12.52 -19.33
CA TRP A 211 -23.72 12.25 -20.25
C TRP A 211 -25.01 11.88 -19.51
N ALA A 212 -24.93 11.00 -18.51
CA ALA A 212 -26.06 10.59 -17.68
C ALA A 212 -26.65 11.78 -16.91
N SER A 213 -25.79 12.56 -16.23
CA SER A 213 -26.17 13.77 -15.50
C SER A 213 -26.88 14.79 -16.39
N ARG A 214 -26.39 15.02 -17.62
CA ARG A 214 -27.03 15.91 -18.60
C ARG A 214 -28.36 15.38 -19.17
N LYS A 215 -28.60 14.08 -19.10
CA LYS A 215 -29.85 13.43 -19.56
C LYS A 215 -30.84 13.16 -18.44
N GLY A 216 -30.48 13.40 -17.18
CA GLY A 216 -31.32 13.10 -16.02
C GLY A 216 -31.45 11.61 -15.71
N PHE A 217 -30.56 10.76 -16.24
CA PHE A 217 -30.53 9.34 -15.93
C PHE A 217 -29.65 9.06 -14.71
N ASP A 218 -30.18 8.36 -13.70
CA ASP A 218 -29.36 7.78 -12.64
C ASP A 218 -28.79 6.43 -13.11
N LEU A 219 -27.57 6.46 -13.64
CA LEU A 219 -26.82 5.25 -13.99
C LEU A 219 -26.16 4.58 -12.78
N GLY A 220 -26.30 5.14 -11.57
CA GLY A 220 -25.68 4.63 -10.35
C GLY A 220 -24.18 4.37 -10.51
N VAL A 221 -23.80 3.10 -10.37
CA VAL A 221 -22.40 2.63 -10.45
C VAL A 221 -21.95 2.21 -11.86
N LEU A 222 -22.83 2.19 -12.85
CA LEU A 222 -22.53 1.71 -14.20
C LEU A 222 -21.38 2.46 -14.92
N PRO A 223 -21.19 3.79 -14.76
CA PRO A 223 -20.05 4.51 -15.36
C PRO A 223 -18.68 3.91 -14.99
N PHE A 224 -18.52 3.47 -13.74
CA PHE A 224 -17.28 2.83 -13.26
C PHE A 224 -17.06 1.47 -13.89
N ALA A 225 -18.12 0.67 -13.99
CA ALA A 225 -18.08 -0.66 -14.56
C ALA A 225 -17.73 -0.61 -16.07
N LEU A 226 -18.29 0.36 -16.80
CA LEU A 226 -17.94 0.64 -18.20
C LEU A 226 -16.47 1.07 -18.34
N GLY A 227 -15.98 1.91 -17.43
CA GLY A 227 -14.57 2.31 -17.38
C GLY A 227 -13.61 1.14 -17.16
N GLN A 228 -13.96 0.20 -16.28
CA GLN A 228 -13.16 -1.00 -16.00
C GLN A 228 -13.21 -2.01 -17.16
N LEU A 229 -14.36 -2.15 -17.82
CA LEU A 229 -14.46 -2.94 -19.05
C LEU A 229 -13.55 -2.36 -20.16
N CYS A 230 -13.56 -1.03 -20.33
CA CYS A 230 -12.65 -0.34 -21.24
C CYS A 230 -11.18 -0.57 -20.89
N TYR A 231 -10.82 -0.49 -19.59
CA TYR A 231 -9.46 -0.76 -19.11
C TYR A 231 -8.97 -2.15 -19.57
N GLY A 232 -9.74 -3.20 -19.26
CA GLY A 232 -9.40 -4.58 -19.63
C GLY A 232 -9.26 -4.77 -21.13
N ILE A 233 -10.18 -4.21 -21.93
CA ILE A 233 -10.13 -4.29 -23.41
C ILE A 233 -8.85 -3.66 -23.96
N VAL A 234 -8.51 -2.43 -23.53
CA VAL A 234 -7.31 -1.73 -23.99
C VAL A 234 -6.05 -2.48 -23.60
N LEU A 235 -6.01 -3.01 -22.37
CA LEU A 235 -4.88 -3.79 -21.86
C LEU A 235 -4.65 -5.04 -22.73
N VAL A 236 -5.70 -5.81 -23.01
CA VAL A 236 -5.66 -6.99 -23.89
C VAL A 236 -5.18 -6.62 -25.29
N LEU A 237 -5.72 -5.56 -25.90
CA LEU A 237 -5.35 -5.15 -27.27
C LEU A 237 -3.87 -4.83 -27.38
N VAL A 238 -3.31 -4.04 -26.46
CA VAL A 238 -1.88 -3.70 -26.47
C VAL A 238 -1.01 -4.94 -26.26
N TYR A 239 -1.37 -5.81 -25.32
CA TYR A 239 -0.61 -7.04 -25.05
C TYR A 239 -0.72 -8.09 -26.16
N LEU A 240 -1.86 -8.21 -26.85
CA LEU A 240 -2.00 -9.07 -28.02
C LEU A 240 -1.17 -8.58 -29.20
N VAL A 241 -1.15 -7.27 -29.48
CA VAL A 241 -0.32 -6.71 -30.58
C VAL A 241 1.16 -6.94 -30.33
N SER A 242 1.65 -6.66 -29.12
CA SER A 242 3.06 -6.92 -28.75
C SER A 242 3.38 -8.41 -28.65
N GLY A 243 2.46 -9.20 -28.11
CA GLY A 243 2.56 -10.66 -28.01
C GLY A 243 2.66 -11.33 -29.38
N TYR A 244 1.84 -10.91 -30.35
CA TYR A 244 1.84 -11.46 -31.72
C TYR A 244 3.14 -11.14 -32.46
N ARG A 245 3.68 -9.92 -32.31
CA ARG A 245 5.00 -9.55 -32.87
C ARG A 245 6.12 -10.41 -32.29
N LEU A 246 6.06 -10.76 -31.00
CA LEU A 246 7.06 -11.61 -30.34
C LEU A 246 6.89 -13.09 -30.69
N ALA A 247 5.65 -13.57 -30.79
CA ALA A 247 5.30 -14.92 -31.25
C ALA A 247 5.80 -15.16 -32.68
N SER A 248 5.64 -14.17 -33.56
CA SER A 248 6.09 -14.23 -34.96
C SER A 248 7.61 -14.25 -35.11
N SER A 249 8.38 -13.66 -34.20
CA SER A 249 9.84 -13.62 -34.27
C SER A 249 10.54 -14.80 -33.60
N ILE A 250 9.90 -15.44 -32.61
CA ILE A 250 10.46 -16.58 -31.86
C ILE A 250 9.82 -17.93 -32.27
N GLY A 251 8.62 -17.93 -32.85
CA GLY A 251 7.93 -19.12 -33.33
C GLY A 251 7.18 -19.94 -32.27
N PHE A 252 6.74 -19.31 -31.17
CA PHE A 252 5.83 -19.93 -30.18
C PHE A 252 4.37 -19.54 -30.45
N SER A 253 3.42 -20.25 -29.84
CA SER A 253 1.99 -19.93 -29.94
C SER A 253 1.50 -19.12 -28.74
N LEU A 254 0.65 -18.13 -28.98
CA LEU A 254 -0.07 -17.43 -27.91
C LEU A 254 -1.19 -18.28 -27.27
N LEU A 255 -1.59 -19.37 -27.92
CA LEU A 255 -2.55 -20.33 -27.37
C LEU A 255 -1.84 -21.44 -26.57
N PRO A 256 -2.53 -22.12 -25.65
CA PRO A 256 -1.95 -23.22 -24.89
C PRO A 256 -1.56 -24.37 -25.83
N THR A 257 -0.26 -24.67 -25.94
CA THR A 257 0.24 -25.81 -26.73
C THR A 257 1.35 -26.54 -25.96
N PRO A 258 1.58 -27.85 -26.21
CA PRO A 258 2.61 -28.60 -25.52
C PRO A 258 3.98 -27.93 -25.61
N ALA A 259 4.55 -27.56 -24.45
CA ALA A 259 5.86 -26.94 -24.38
C ALA A 259 6.99 -27.93 -24.72
N VAL A 260 6.71 -29.23 -24.58
CA VAL A 260 7.58 -30.33 -25.02
C VAL A 260 6.81 -31.18 -26.04
N ARG A 261 7.32 -31.29 -27.27
CA ARG A 261 6.86 -32.27 -28.27
C ARG A 261 7.84 -33.44 -28.29
N GLY A 262 7.41 -34.59 -27.76
CA GLY A 262 8.16 -35.84 -27.75
C GLY A 262 7.47 -36.91 -26.90
N GLU A 263 7.69 -38.18 -27.22
CA GLU A 263 6.99 -39.32 -26.58
C GLU A 263 7.46 -39.61 -25.15
N LYS A 264 8.65 -39.11 -24.76
CA LYS A 264 9.19 -39.29 -23.40
C LYS A 264 8.52 -38.31 -22.43
N LYS A 265 7.86 -38.85 -21.40
CA LYS A 265 7.31 -38.07 -20.27
C LYS A 265 8.45 -37.39 -19.49
N ASN A 266 8.70 -36.10 -19.75
CA ASN A 266 9.61 -35.32 -18.91
C ASN A 266 8.98 -35.15 -17.51
N PRO A 267 9.65 -35.59 -16.42
CA PRO A 267 9.07 -35.57 -15.07
C PRO A 267 8.88 -34.15 -14.51
N GLU A 268 9.57 -33.17 -15.08
CA GLU A 268 9.50 -31.75 -14.73
C GLU A 268 8.22 -31.05 -15.24
N PHE A 269 7.52 -31.63 -16.22
CA PHE A 269 6.32 -31.04 -16.81
C PHE A 269 5.06 -31.83 -16.48
N LEU A 270 4.04 -31.16 -15.96
CA LEU A 270 2.70 -31.72 -15.79
C LEU A 270 2.00 -31.75 -17.15
N GLY A 271 1.79 -32.96 -17.67
CA GLY A 271 1.05 -33.20 -18.92
C GLY A 271 1.71 -32.62 -20.19
N SER A 272 3.00 -32.27 -20.17
CA SER A 272 3.74 -31.52 -21.21
C SER A 272 3.38 -30.02 -21.39
N TYR A 273 2.44 -29.49 -20.59
CA TYR A 273 2.02 -28.08 -20.69
C TYR A 273 2.62 -27.18 -19.61
N PHE A 274 2.63 -27.61 -18.34
CA PHE A 274 2.96 -26.77 -17.19
C PHE A 274 4.23 -27.23 -16.48
N TYR A 275 5.14 -26.33 -16.16
CA TYR A 275 6.38 -26.65 -15.43
C TYR A 275 6.07 -26.83 -13.92
N ARG A 276 6.33 -28.03 -13.39
CA ARG A 276 5.92 -28.46 -12.04
C ARG A 276 6.54 -27.64 -10.90
N PRO A 277 7.84 -27.30 -10.89
CA PRO A 277 8.43 -26.53 -9.80
C PRO A 277 7.75 -25.18 -9.60
N THR A 278 7.54 -24.42 -10.69
CA THR A 278 6.84 -23.14 -10.64
C THR A 278 5.38 -23.27 -10.20
N LEU A 279 4.68 -24.34 -10.61
CA LEU A 279 3.31 -24.60 -10.16
C LEU A 279 3.25 -24.89 -8.64
N SER A 280 4.19 -25.69 -8.13
CA SER A 280 4.30 -25.98 -6.69
C SER A 280 4.67 -24.74 -5.88
N LEU A 281 5.55 -23.89 -6.40
CA LEU A 281 5.91 -22.61 -5.78
C LEU A 281 4.70 -21.66 -5.79
N ALA A 282 3.98 -21.53 -6.92
CA ALA A 282 2.79 -20.69 -7.01
C ALA A 282 1.71 -21.11 -6.01
N GLY A 283 1.44 -22.41 -5.88
CA GLY A 283 0.49 -22.93 -4.88
C GLY A 283 0.90 -22.63 -3.44
N SER A 284 2.18 -22.81 -3.11
CA SER A 284 2.72 -22.50 -1.78
C SER A 284 2.64 -21.01 -1.46
N MET A 285 2.99 -20.15 -2.42
CA MET A 285 2.92 -18.69 -2.28
C MET A 285 1.46 -18.19 -2.22
N MET A 286 0.52 -18.87 -2.89
CA MET A 286 -0.91 -18.58 -2.79
C MET A 286 -1.47 -18.90 -1.40
N ALA A 287 -1.17 -20.08 -0.86
CA ALA A 287 -1.56 -20.45 0.50
C ALA A 287 -0.98 -19.48 1.55
N GLN A 288 0.31 -19.12 1.41
CA GLN A 288 0.95 -18.11 2.26
C GLN A 288 0.28 -16.73 2.13
N SER A 289 -0.11 -16.34 0.92
CA SER A 289 -0.77 -15.05 0.65
C SER A 289 -2.17 -14.97 1.25
N VAL A 290 -2.97 -16.06 1.19
CA VAL A 290 -4.28 -16.16 1.85
C VAL A 290 -4.13 -16.01 3.37
N VAL A 291 -3.23 -16.78 3.99
CA VAL A 291 -2.98 -16.72 5.44
C VAL A 291 -2.49 -15.33 5.84
N LYS A 292 -1.55 -14.75 5.09
CA LYS A 292 -1.06 -13.39 5.34
C LYS A 292 -2.18 -12.35 5.20
N HIS A 293 -3.01 -12.45 4.16
CA HIS A 293 -4.13 -11.54 3.93
C HIS A 293 -5.10 -11.56 5.12
N LEU A 294 -5.54 -12.76 5.55
CA LEU A 294 -6.39 -12.95 6.74
C LEU A 294 -5.76 -12.41 8.02
N LEU A 295 -4.44 -12.58 8.22
CA LEU A 295 -3.73 -12.00 9.37
C LEU A 295 -3.61 -10.47 9.30
N THR A 296 -3.51 -9.89 8.11
CA THR A 296 -3.33 -8.42 7.92
C THR A 296 -4.63 -7.63 7.81
N GLN A 297 -5.71 -8.22 7.31
CA GLN A 297 -7.04 -7.59 7.19
C GLN A 297 -8.09 -8.24 8.10
N GLY A 298 -7.65 -9.10 9.02
CA GLY A 298 -8.53 -9.77 9.98
C GLY A 298 -9.30 -8.79 10.87
N ASP A 299 -8.76 -7.60 11.13
CA ASP A 299 -9.50 -6.53 11.80
C ASP A 299 -10.71 -6.06 10.97
N THR A 300 -10.49 -5.72 9.70
CA THR A 300 -11.50 -5.22 8.76
C THR A 300 -12.58 -6.26 8.45
N LEU A 301 -12.19 -7.52 8.26
CA LEU A 301 -13.13 -8.65 8.09
C LEU A 301 -14.01 -8.83 9.35
N LEU A 302 -13.40 -8.73 10.52
CA LEU A 302 -14.06 -8.92 11.81
C LEU A 302 -14.96 -7.73 12.18
N VAL A 303 -14.66 -6.51 11.73
CA VAL A 303 -15.63 -5.40 11.72
C VAL A 303 -16.89 -5.79 10.97
N SER A 304 -16.74 -6.33 9.75
CA SER A 304 -17.88 -6.75 8.91
C SER A 304 -18.75 -7.80 9.61
N PHE A 305 -18.14 -8.78 10.29
CA PHE A 305 -18.89 -9.84 11.00
C PHE A 305 -19.50 -9.42 12.34
N LEU A 306 -18.87 -8.52 13.11
CA LEU A 306 -19.35 -8.17 14.46
C LEU A 306 -20.33 -6.99 14.49
N SER A 307 -20.30 -6.13 13.47
CA SER A 307 -20.93 -4.80 13.47
C SER A 307 -22.15 -4.74 12.54
N THR A 308 -23.21 -4.01 12.91
CA THR A 308 -24.39 -3.83 12.04
C THR A 308 -24.08 -2.89 10.87
N PRO A 309 -24.80 -2.99 9.72
CA PRO A 309 -24.55 -2.14 8.55
C PRO A 309 -24.59 -0.63 8.85
N SER A 310 -25.47 -0.18 9.76
CA SER A 310 -25.53 1.21 10.23
C SER A 310 -24.24 1.64 10.94
N VAL A 311 -23.75 0.83 11.90
CA VAL A 311 -22.47 1.07 12.60
C VAL A 311 -21.30 1.10 11.61
N GLN A 312 -21.28 0.17 10.65
CA GLN A 312 -20.26 0.13 9.61
C GLN A 312 -20.26 1.39 8.74
N GLY A 313 -21.44 1.88 8.32
CA GLY A 313 -21.56 3.10 7.50
C GLY A 313 -21.07 4.36 8.21
N VAL A 314 -21.47 4.55 9.48
CA VAL A 314 -21.04 5.69 10.29
C VAL A 314 -19.52 5.63 10.57
N TYR A 315 -19.01 4.45 10.94
CA TYR A 315 -17.57 4.23 11.14
C TYR A 315 -16.77 4.45 9.84
N ALA A 316 -17.26 3.96 8.70
CA ALA A 316 -16.60 4.12 7.41
C ALA A 316 -16.51 5.60 7.00
N LEU A 317 -17.54 6.42 7.28
CA LEU A 317 -17.48 7.87 7.06
C LEU A 317 -16.40 8.52 7.95
N ALA A 318 -16.39 8.19 9.24
CA ALA A 318 -15.41 8.73 10.19
C ALA A 318 -13.97 8.32 9.82
N ASN A 319 -13.74 7.07 9.43
CA ASN A 319 -12.45 6.57 8.93
C ASN A 319 -12.03 7.25 7.62
N ASN A 320 -12.97 7.52 6.72
CA ASN A 320 -12.71 8.20 5.45
C ASN A 320 -12.28 9.66 5.63
N TYR A 321 -12.73 10.38 6.67
CA TYR A 321 -12.27 11.75 6.96
C TYR A 321 -11.12 11.79 7.98
N GLY A 322 -11.23 11.08 9.10
CA GLY A 322 -10.20 11.04 10.14
C GLY A 322 -8.89 10.40 9.66
N GLY A 323 -8.98 9.40 8.77
CA GLY A 323 -7.83 8.78 8.13
C GLY A 323 -7.15 9.64 7.06
N LEU A 324 -7.62 10.87 6.76
CA LEU A 324 -6.95 11.76 5.81
C LEU A 324 -5.60 12.24 6.33
N LEU A 325 -5.49 12.56 7.63
CA LEU A 325 -4.21 13.01 8.20
C LEU A 325 -3.12 11.93 8.07
N ALA A 326 -3.48 10.67 8.33
CA ALA A 326 -2.58 9.53 8.11
C ALA A 326 -2.20 9.35 6.63
N ARG A 327 -3.18 9.44 5.70
CA ARG A 327 -2.93 9.27 4.26
C ARG A 327 -2.14 10.42 3.63
N LEU A 328 -2.31 11.65 4.09
CA LEU A 328 -1.68 12.84 3.50
C LEU A 328 -0.34 13.18 4.15
N LEU A 329 -0.20 12.97 5.47
CA LEU A 329 0.99 13.37 6.22
C LEU A 329 1.81 12.19 6.75
N PHE A 330 1.18 11.22 7.43
CA PHE A 330 1.95 10.16 8.10
C PHE A 330 2.57 9.17 7.10
N GLN A 331 1.79 8.61 6.18
CA GLN A 331 2.25 7.62 5.18
C GLN A 331 3.50 8.09 4.38
N PRO A 332 3.55 9.31 3.80
CA PRO A 332 4.78 9.83 3.17
C PRO A 332 6.02 9.84 4.07
N ILE A 333 5.84 10.21 5.33
CA ILE A 333 6.93 10.28 6.32
C ILE A 333 7.34 8.86 6.74
N GLU A 334 6.41 7.93 6.91
CA GLU A 334 6.68 6.51 7.21
C GLU A 334 7.44 5.80 6.07
N GLU A 335 7.02 6.01 4.82
CA GLU A 335 7.70 5.49 3.62
C GLU A 335 9.14 6.05 3.50
N SER A 336 9.30 7.35 3.76
CA SER A 336 10.60 8.03 3.79
C SER A 336 11.48 7.53 4.94
N SER A 337 10.89 7.32 6.12
CA SER A 337 11.57 6.82 7.32
C SER A 337 12.08 5.40 7.11
N ARG A 338 11.25 4.51 6.52
CA ARG A 338 11.64 3.16 6.14
C ARG A 338 12.82 3.17 5.17
N SER A 339 12.75 4.03 4.15
CA SER A 339 13.82 4.24 3.17
C SER A 339 15.12 4.79 3.76
N TYR A 340 15.03 5.58 4.83
CA TYR A 340 16.17 6.15 5.56
C TYR A 340 16.82 5.10 6.46
N PHE A 341 16.06 4.48 7.37
CA PHE A 341 16.59 3.49 8.32
C PHE A 341 17.18 2.27 7.61
N SER A 342 16.51 1.74 6.58
CA SER A 342 17.01 0.58 5.82
C SER A 342 18.38 0.85 5.19
N ARG A 343 18.65 2.07 4.72
CA ARG A 343 19.95 2.45 4.16
C ARG A 343 21.00 2.75 5.23
N GLN A 344 20.60 3.46 6.28
CA GLN A 344 21.49 3.86 7.38
C GLN A 344 22.01 2.66 8.17
N LEU A 345 21.24 1.58 8.25
CA LEU A 345 21.54 0.39 9.06
C LEU A 345 21.89 -0.87 8.23
N ALA A 346 21.88 -0.79 6.90
CA ALA A 346 22.11 -1.92 5.99
C ALA A 346 23.39 -2.74 6.25
N SER A 347 24.46 -2.08 6.68
CA SER A 347 25.80 -2.67 6.86
C SER A 347 26.26 -2.70 8.33
N VAL A 348 25.38 -2.37 9.28
CA VAL A 348 25.70 -2.41 10.71
C VAL A 348 25.64 -3.85 11.20
N THR A 349 26.79 -4.41 11.55
CA THR A 349 26.88 -5.65 12.33
C THR A 349 27.05 -5.34 13.82
N PRO A 350 26.48 -6.14 14.73
CA PRO A 350 26.67 -5.99 16.18
C PRO A 350 28.04 -6.54 16.58
N SER A 351 29.12 -5.83 16.21
CA SER A 351 30.50 -6.22 16.51
C SER A 351 31.35 -5.01 16.90
N GLY A 352 31.40 -4.72 18.20
CA GLY A 352 32.17 -3.62 18.78
C GLY A 352 31.69 -3.25 20.18
N LYS A 353 32.61 -2.81 21.05
CA LYS A 353 32.27 -2.29 22.40
C LYS A 353 31.67 -0.87 22.38
N GLN A 354 31.66 -0.21 21.23
CA GLN A 354 31.17 1.16 21.05
C GLN A 354 30.05 1.19 20.02
N ALA A 355 29.07 2.08 20.24
CA ALA A 355 27.98 2.31 19.30
C ALA A 355 28.51 2.91 17.99
N SER A 356 28.14 2.32 16.85
CA SER A 356 28.51 2.88 15.55
C SER A 356 27.73 4.17 15.28
N LYS A 357 28.39 5.16 14.66
CA LYS A 357 27.75 6.44 14.31
C LYS A 357 26.41 6.28 13.59
N PRO A 358 26.24 5.37 12.61
CA PRO A 358 24.94 5.18 11.95
C PRO A 358 23.81 4.75 12.89
N VAL A 359 24.08 3.97 13.94
CA VAL A 359 23.09 3.57 14.94
C VAL A 359 22.70 4.77 15.82
N THR A 360 23.67 5.58 16.23
CA THR A 360 23.40 6.80 17.02
C THR A 360 22.59 7.82 16.22
N ASP A 361 22.94 8.02 14.94
CA ASP A 361 22.19 8.87 14.02
C ASP A 361 20.75 8.34 13.82
N ALA A 362 20.58 7.02 13.66
CA ALA A 362 19.26 6.39 13.53
C ALA A 362 18.42 6.49 14.82
N ARG A 363 19.04 6.34 16.02
CA ARG A 363 18.39 6.57 17.33
C ARG A 363 17.87 8.01 17.41
N GLN A 364 18.71 8.98 17.05
CA GLN A 364 18.35 10.40 17.09
C GLN A 364 17.25 10.73 16.08
N GLY A 365 17.32 10.19 14.86
CA GLY A 365 16.27 10.33 13.84
C GLY A 365 14.93 9.78 14.31
N LEU A 366 14.90 8.54 14.81
CA LEU A 366 13.69 7.91 15.34
C LEU A 366 13.10 8.68 16.53
N HIS A 367 13.95 9.10 17.48
CA HIS A 367 13.51 9.88 18.64
C HIS A 367 12.92 11.24 18.20
N THR A 368 13.55 11.92 17.24
CA THR A 368 13.08 13.20 16.71
C THR A 368 11.72 13.06 16.00
N LEU A 369 11.56 12.03 15.16
CA LEU A 369 10.31 11.74 14.46
C LEU A 369 9.16 11.39 15.42
N LEU A 370 9.42 10.50 16.40
CA LEU A 370 8.43 10.15 17.41
C LEU A 370 8.04 11.37 18.26
N ARG A 371 9.00 12.20 18.68
CA ARG A 371 8.71 13.43 19.45
C ARG A 371 7.90 14.44 18.63
N PHE A 372 8.23 14.64 17.36
CA PHE A 372 7.42 15.46 16.44
C PHE A 372 5.99 14.94 16.34
N TYR A 373 5.80 13.62 16.23
CA TYR A 373 4.47 13.00 16.17
C TYR A 373 3.70 13.11 17.48
N VAL A 374 4.34 13.04 18.65
CA VAL A 374 3.66 13.30 19.93
C VAL A 374 3.21 14.76 20.00
N ILE A 375 4.05 15.73 19.63
CA ILE A 375 3.67 17.17 19.64
C ILE A 375 2.50 17.44 18.67
N LEU A 376 2.53 16.86 17.47
CA LEU A 376 1.42 16.96 16.52
C LEU A 376 0.15 16.26 17.04
N SER A 377 0.29 15.12 17.71
CA SER A 377 -0.83 14.41 18.35
C SER A 377 -1.46 15.23 19.47
N VAL A 378 -0.67 15.98 20.23
CA VAL A 378 -1.13 16.89 21.29
C VAL A 378 -2.03 18.00 20.74
N LEU A 379 -1.75 18.51 19.53
CA LEU A 379 -2.61 19.46 18.79
C LEU A 379 -3.90 18.81 18.26
N VAL A 380 -3.81 17.59 17.74
CA VAL A 380 -5.00 16.86 17.26
C VAL A 380 -5.93 16.51 18.41
N LEU A 381 -5.40 16.12 19.57
CA LEU A 381 -6.19 15.83 20.76
C LEU A 381 -6.87 17.06 21.35
N SER A 382 -6.23 18.24 21.33
CA SER A 382 -6.84 19.46 21.84
C SER A 382 -7.90 20.05 20.92
N LEU A 383 -7.62 20.13 19.62
CA LEU A 383 -8.48 20.86 18.67
C LEU A 383 -9.43 19.92 17.91
N GLY A 384 -8.99 18.70 17.63
CA GLY A 384 -9.67 17.74 16.76
C GLY A 384 -11.10 17.41 17.19
N PRO A 385 -11.35 16.97 18.45
CA PRO A 385 -12.70 16.61 18.90
C PRO A 385 -13.72 17.74 18.76
N PHE A 386 -13.30 19.00 18.93
CA PHE A 386 -14.18 20.17 18.82
C PHE A 386 -14.35 20.65 17.37
N ALA A 387 -13.32 20.51 16.52
CA ALA A 387 -13.39 20.88 15.11
C ALA A 387 -14.09 19.83 14.24
N ALA A 388 -13.95 18.54 14.56
CA ALA A 388 -14.37 17.42 13.73
C ALA A 388 -15.85 17.46 13.30
N PRO A 389 -16.84 17.66 14.20
CA PRO A 389 -18.25 17.74 13.79
C PRO A 389 -18.54 18.90 12.83
N SER A 390 -17.93 20.07 13.06
CA SER A 390 -18.10 21.26 12.21
C SER A 390 -17.40 21.13 10.86
N LEU A 391 -16.23 20.49 10.80
CA LEU A 391 -15.57 20.13 9.53
C LEU A 391 -16.41 19.15 8.72
N LEU A 392 -16.97 18.12 9.36
CA LEU A 392 -17.85 17.15 8.71
C LEU A 392 -19.12 17.82 8.16
N ALA A 393 -19.74 18.73 8.92
CA ALA A 393 -20.92 19.49 8.50
C ALA A 393 -20.68 20.30 7.20
N ILE A 394 -19.46 20.82 7.01
CA ILE A 394 -19.05 21.59 5.83
C ILE A 394 -18.70 20.68 4.65
N VAL A 395 -17.95 19.58 4.90
CA VAL A 395 -17.37 18.75 3.83
C VAL A 395 -18.33 17.65 3.35
N ALA A 396 -19.06 16.98 4.25
CA ALA A 396 -20.01 15.92 3.93
C ALA A 396 -21.47 16.41 3.86
N GLY A 397 -21.77 17.55 4.52
CA GLY A 397 -23.09 18.14 4.62
C GLY A 397 -23.82 17.79 5.91
N ARG A 398 -24.71 18.68 6.36
CA ARG A 398 -25.36 18.64 7.70
C ARG A 398 -26.07 17.32 8.03
N ARG A 399 -26.67 16.65 7.05
CA ARG A 399 -27.39 15.36 7.22
C ARG A 399 -26.59 14.24 7.90
N TRP A 400 -25.26 14.29 7.86
CA TRP A 400 -24.38 13.30 8.50
C TRP A 400 -24.02 13.62 9.94
N VAL A 401 -24.30 14.86 10.40
CA VAL A 401 -24.08 15.26 11.79
C VAL A 401 -25.15 14.61 12.67
N GLY A 402 -26.43 14.80 12.32
CA GLY A 402 -27.56 14.11 12.96
C GLY A 402 -27.60 12.58 12.86
N SER A 403 -26.68 11.93 12.12
CA SER A 403 -26.53 10.46 12.12
C SER A 403 -25.41 9.95 13.05
N GLY A 404 -24.96 10.78 13.99
CA GLY A 404 -23.89 10.45 14.95
C GLY A 404 -22.46 10.43 14.37
N ALA A 405 -22.29 10.64 13.05
CA ALA A 405 -20.96 10.54 12.43
C ALA A 405 -20.00 11.67 12.85
N GLY A 406 -20.54 12.82 13.29
CA GLY A 406 -19.74 13.89 13.89
C GLY A 406 -19.08 13.45 15.21
N GLU A 407 -19.81 12.73 16.06
CA GLU A 407 -19.32 12.21 17.34
C GLU A 407 -18.30 11.09 17.15
N VAL A 408 -18.55 10.18 16.20
CA VAL A 408 -17.59 9.12 15.84
C VAL A 408 -16.31 9.71 15.25
N LEU A 409 -16.40 10.80 14.47
CA LEU A 409 -15.21 11.50 13.96
C LEU A 409 -14.46 12.24 15.09
N ALA A 410 -15.17 12.81 16.08
CA ALA A 410 -14.55 13.39 17.27
C ALA A 410 -13.85 12.31 18.12
N ALA A 411 -14.46 11.13 18.28
CA ALA A 411 -13.83 9.96 18.89
C ALA A 411 -12.59 9.50 18.10
N TYR A 412 -12.64 9.55 16.77
CA TYR A 412 -11.51 9.21 15.89
C TYR A 412 -10.28 10.11 16.13
N CYS A 413 -10.46 11.35 16.60
CA CYS A 413 -9.32 12.21 16.98
C CYS A 413 -8.47 11.63 18.12
N PHE A 414 -9.05 10.80 19.01
CA PHE A 414 -8.31 10.07 20.04
C PHE A 414 -7.57 8.84 19.49
N TYR A 415 -7.94 8.34 18.32
CA TYR A 415 -7.28 7.22 17.65
C TYR A 415 -6.06 7.67 16.80
N ILE A 416 -6.10 8.88 16.24
CA ILE A 416 -5.02 9.45 15.40
C ILE A 416 -3.60 9.35 16.04
N PRO A 417 -3.39 9.64 17.34
CA PRO A 417 -2.08 9.50 17.98
C PRO A 417 -1.51 8.08 17.93
N PHE A 418 -2.36 7.07 18.11
CA PHE A 418 -1.95 5.66 18.02
C PHE A 418 -1.56 5.32 16.58
N LEU A 419 -2.34 5.78 15.60
CA LEU A 419 -2.04 5.56 14.19
C LEU A 419 -0.68 6.19 13.79
N ALA A 420 -0.40 7.41 14.27
CA ALA A 420 0.87 8.11 14.05
C ALA A 420 2.07 7.34 14.64
N LEU A 421 2.00 7.00 15.93
CA LEU A 421 3.09 6.33 16.64
C LEU A 421 3.32 4.90 16.14
N ASN A 422 2.24 4.19 15.78
CA ASN A 422 2.32 2.87 15.16
C ASN A 422 3.09 2.92 13.84
N GLY A 423 2.73 3.83 12.93
CA GLY A 423 3.35 3.95 11.61
C GLY A 423 4.87 4.15 11.67
N ILE A 424 5.35 5.07 12.50
CA ILE A 424 6.80 5.30 12.65
C ILE A 424 7.49 4.08 13.30
N ALA A 425 6.90 3.49 14.34
CA ALA A 425 7.48 2.32 15.00
C ALA A 425 7.57 1.11 14.05
N GLU A 426 6.52 0.82 13.28
CA GLU A 426 6.54 -0.24 12.27
C GLU A 426 7.46 0.09 11.09
N SER A 427 7.60 1.36 10.68
CA SER A 427 8.57 1.76 9.64
C SER A 427 10.02 1.43 10.03
N PHE A 428 10.36 1.58 11.31
CA PHE A 428 11.67 1.20 11.85
C PHE A 428 11.83 -0.32 11.92
N VAL A 429 10.87 -1.04 12.51
CA VAL A 429 10.89 -2.52 12.58
C VAL A 429 11.07 -3.12 11.18
N ALA A 430 10.24 -2.70 10.21
CA ALA A 430 10.29 -3.20 8.84
C ALA A 430 11.62 -2.89 8.10
N SER A 431 12.42 -1.96 8.62
CA SER A 431 13.73 -1.60 8.03
C SER A 431 14.89 -2.45 8.55
N VAL A 432 14.75 -3.10 9.70
CA VAL A 432 15.86 -3.77 10.41
C VAL A 432 15.56 -5.18 10.90
N ALA A 433 14.29 -5.61 10.91
CA ALA A 433 13.89 -6.92 11.41
C ALA A 433 14.41 -8.05 10.52
N SER A 434 15.05 -9.04 11.13
CA SER A 434 15.43 -10.28 10.46
C SER A 434 14.20 -11.14 10.12
N GLU A 435 14.35 -12.10 9.20
CA GLU A 435 13.29 -13.04 8.82
C GLU A 435 12.63 -13.72 10.03
N ARG A 436 13.44 -14.15 11.01
CA ARG A 436 12.95 -14.74 12.28
C ARG A 436 12.09 -13.78 13.09
N GLU A 437 12.44 -12.49 13.08
CA GLU A 437 11.69 -11.45 13.80
C GLU A 437 10.42 -11.06 13.05
N VAL A 438 10.41 -11.07 11.72
CA VAL A 438 9.21 -10.90 10.88
C VAL A 438 8.22 -12.07 11.09
N HIS A 439 8.70 -13.31 11.20
CA HIS A 439 7.86 -14.45 11.57
C HIS A 439 7.29 -14.30 12.99
N LYS A 440 8.11 -13.87 13.95
CA LYS A 440 7.64 -13.57 15.31
C LYS A 440 6.59 -12.45 15.32
N GLN A 441 6.80 -11.38 14.55
CA GLN A 441 5.82 -10.30 14.38
C GLN A 441 4.51 -10.83 13.80
N SER A 442 4.58 -11.70 12.79
CA SER A 442 3.39 -12.30 12.15
C SER A 442 2.55 -13.15 13.13
N PHE A 443 3.21 -13.88 14.05
CA PHE A 443 2.51 -14.58 15.14
C PHE A 443 1.81 -13.60 16.09
N TRP A 444 2.52 -12.55 16.54
CA TRP A 444 1.95 -11.54 17.44
C TRP A 444 0.81 -10.73 16.79
N MET A 445 0.87 -10.47 15.48
CA MET A 445 -0.23 -9.85 14.72
C MET A 445 -1.52 -10.67 14.84
N GLY A 446 -1.44 -12.01 14.74
CA GLY A 446 -2.59 -12.89 14.97
C GLY A 446 -3.17 -12.77 16.39
N VAL A 447 -2.32 -12.68 17.41
CA VAL A 447 -2.75 -12.43 18.81
C VAL A 447 -3.44 -11.05 18.94
N PHE A 448 -2.94 -10.03 18.25
CA PHE A 448 -3.54 -8.70 18.25
C PHE A 448 -4.91 -8.68 17.54
N THR A 449 -5.11 -9.46 16.48
CA THR A 449 -6.43 -9.64 15.86
C THR A 449 -7.44 -10.28 16.83
N VAL A 450 -7.02 -11.27 17.64
CA VAL A 450 -7.89 -11.85 18.70
C VAL A 450 -8.18 -10.84 19.81
N THR A 451 -7.18 -10.06 20.23
CA THR A 451 -7.34 -8.99 21.23
C THR A 451 -8.31 -7.91 20.73
N PHE A 452 -8.17 -7.52 19.46
CA PHE A 452 -9.10 -6.63 18.77
C PHE A 452 -10.52 -7.20 18.73
N ALA A 453 -10.68 -8.50 18.44
CA ALA A 453 -11.99 -9.17 18.46
C ALA A 453 -12.69 -9.06 19.82
N ALA A 454 -11.96 -9.38 20.89
CA ALA A 454 -12.48 -9.31 22.25
C ALA A 454 -12.83 -7.86 22.64
N ALA A 455 -11.96 -6.90 22.30
CA ALA A 455 -12.21 -5.48 22.56
C ALA A 455 -13.41 -4.95 21.78
N ALA A 456 -13.53 -5.27 20.48
CA ALA A 456 -14.65 -4.87 19.63
C ALA A 456 -15.96 -5.49 20.11
N PHE A 457 -15.97 -6.78 20.47
CA PHE A 457 -17.14 -7.43 21.05
C PHE A 457 -17.57 -6.75 22.37
N LEU A 458 -16.64 -6.53 23.30
CA LEU A 458 -16.92 -5.88 24.58
C LEU A 458 -17.46 -4.45 24.38
N LEU A 459 -16.76 -3.63 23.60
CA LEU A 459 -17.10 -2.21 23.41
C LEU A 459 -18.39 -2.01 22.59
N MET A 460 -18.69 -2.88 21.62
CA MET A 460 -19.88 -2.74 20.77
C MET A 460 -21.11 -3.50 21.28
N ARG A 461 -20.95 -4.66 21.93
CA ARG A 461 -22.07 -5.53 22.35
C ARG A 461 -22.37 -5.50 23.84
N VAL A 462 -21.37 -5.27 24.70
CA VAL A 462 -21.55 -5.25 26.16
C VAL A 462 -21.69 -3.83 26.70
N LEU A 463 -20.97 -2.88 26.08
CA LEU A 463 -21.00 -1.46 26.43
C LEU A 463 -21.83 -0.60 25.45
N GLU A 464 -22.39 -1.21 24.41
CA GLU A 464 -23.28 -0.60 23.41
C GLU A 464 -22.77 0.69 22.73
N LEU A 465 -21.44 0.93 22.73
CA LEU A 465 -20.83 2.15 22.18
C LEU A 465 -20.82 2.22 20.64
N GLY A 466 -21.41 1.23 19.96
CA GLY A 466 -21.54 1.19 18.49
C GLY A 466 -20.25 1.53 17.74
N ALA A 467 -20.34 2.50 16.82
CA ALA A 467 -19.21 2.95 16.00
C ALA A 467 -18.09 3.64 16.82
N ILE A 468 -18.41 4.26 17.96
CA ILE A 468 -17.41 4.82 18.88
C ILE A 468 -16.61 3.69 19.56
N GLY A 469 -17.30 2.63 19.98
CA GLY A 469 -16.67 1.42 20.52
C GLY A 469 -15.69 0.79 19.54
N LEU A 470 -16.02 0.79 18.25
CA LEU A 470 -15.15 0.28 17.20
C LEU A 470 -13.88 1.12 16.98
N VAL A 471 -13.97 2.45 17.09
CA VAL A 471 -12.79 3.34 17.08
C VAL A 471 -11.85 2.99 18.24
N PHE A 472 -12.38 2.80 19.45
CA PHE A 472 -11.56 2.43 20.61
C PHE A 472 -10.98 1.01 20.51
N ALA A 473 -11.69 0.04 19.94
CA ALA A 473 -11.15 -1.29 19.68
C ALA A 473 -9.92 -1.22 18.74
N ASN A 474 -9.98 -0.38 17.69
CA ASN A 474 -8.83 -0.14 16.82
C ASN A 474 -7.69 0.61 17.52
N ALA A 475 -7.98 1.54 18.43
CA ALA A 475 -6.96 2.18 19.26
C ALA A 475 -6.23 1.15 20.16
N ILE A 476 -6.95 0.18 20.74
CA ILE A 476 -6.36 -0.93 21.51
C ILE A 476 -5.46 -1.81 20.63
N ASN A 477 -5.90 -2.18 19.42
CA ASN A 477 -5.09 -2.94 18.45
C ASN A 477 -3.78 -2.20 18.12
N MET A 478 -3.84 -0.90 17.81
CA MET A 478 -2.66 -0.09 17.54
C MET A 478 -1.76 0.09 18.78
N LEU A 479 -2.33 0.20 19.98
CA LEU A 479 -1.56 0.23 21.23
C LEU A 479 -0.76 -1.07 21.44
N CYS A 480 -1.37 -2.24 21.22
CA CYS A 480 -0.67 -3.52 21.29
C CYS A 480 0.52 -3.58 20.33
N ARG A 481 0.33 -3.10 19.08
CA ARG A 481 1.40 -3.01 18.07
C ARG A 481 2.50 -2.02 18.48
N ILE A 482 2.16 -0.83 19.00
CA ILE A 482 3.12 0.17 19.51
C ILE A 482 3.96 -0.43 20.65
N VAL A 483 3.33 -1.11 21.60
CA VAL A 483 4.02 -1.73 22.75
C VAL A 483 5.01 -2.80 22.26
N TRP A 484 4.58 -3.67 21.34
CA TRP A 484 5.43 -4.71 20.75
C TRP A 484 6.62 -4.12 19.99
N SER A 485 6.36 -3.15 19.09
CA SER A 485 7.40 -2.47 18.32
C SER A 485 8.33 -1.66 19.23
N GLY A 486 7.82 -1.09 20.32
CA GLY A 486 8.62 -0.41 21.34
C GLY A 486 9.58 -1.34 22.08
N PHE A 487 9.14 -2.55 22.44
CA PHE A 487 10.02 -3.59 22.98
C PHE A 487 11.10 -4.02 21.97
N PHE A 488 10.72 -4.17 20.70
CA PHE A 488 11.65 -4.49 19.62
C PHE A 488 12.72 -3.38 19.46
N ILE A 489 12.30 -2.13 19.30
CA ILE A 489 13.16 -0.94 19.16
C ILE A 489 14.15 -0.85 20.32
N LYS A 490 13.67 -0.99 21.56
CA LYS A 490 14.53 -0.95 22.76
C LYS A 490 15.58 -2.06 22.73
N ARG A 491 15.19 -3.30 22.41
CA ARG A 491 16.10 -4.45 22.31
C ARG A 491 17.15 -4.25 21.20
N TYR A 492 16.74 -3.73 20.05
CA TYR A 492 17.62 -3.47 18.90
C TYR A 492 18.70 -2.43 19.22
N PHE A 493 18.35 -1.31 19.84
CA PHE A 493 19.36 -0.32 20.24
C PHE A 493 20.26 -0.85 21.38
N GLN A 494 19.70 -1.60 22.34
CA GLN A 494 20.49 -2.24 23.39
C GLN A 494 21.53 -3.23 22.85
N SER A 495 21.20 -4.04 21.83
CA SER A 495 22.18 -4.96 21.20
C SER A 495 23.28 -4.24 20.41
N HIS A 496 23.14 -2.94 20.18
CA HIS A 496 24.15 -2.08 19.54
C HIS A 496 24.78 -1.08 20.53
N ASN A 497 24.69 -1.35 21.83
CA ASN A 497 25.24 -0.52 22.93
C ASN A 497 24.67 0.92 22.99
N VAL A 498 23.41 1.12 22.57
CA VAL A 498 22.70 2.41 22.66
C VAL A 498 21.45 2.27 23.53
N SER A 499 21.26 3.19 24.47
CA SER A 499 20.03 3.29 25.26
C SER A 499 18.92 4.00 24.47
N PHE A 500 17.72 3.42 24.40
CA PHE A 500 16.52 4.09 23.89
C PHE A 500 15.48 4.28 25.00
N GLY A 501 15.16 5.54 25.33
CA GLY A 501 14.25 5.91 26.42
C GLY A 501 12.95 6.54 25.91
N PHE A 502 11.80 5.88 26.14
CA PHE A 502 10.50 6.42 25.75
C PHE A 502 10.02 7.60 26.63
N ARG A 503 10.59 7.77 27.83
CA ARG A 503 10.23 8.86 28.75
C ARG A 503 10.65 10.24 28.22
N GLU A 504 11.70 10.30 27.39
CA GLU A 504 12.22 11.49 26.71
C GLU A 504 11.29 12.01 25.59
N LEU A 505 10.35 11.17 25.13
CA LEU A 505 9.37 11.50 24.09
C LEU A 505 8.15 12.25 24.62
N VAL A 506 7.89 12.22 25.93
CA VAL A 506 6.67 12.77 26.55
C VAL A 506 6.84 14.26 26.81
N PRO A 507 6.17 15.17 26.08
CA PRO A 507 6.31 16.60 26.28
C PRO A 507 5.34 17.05 27.38
N GLY A 508 5.78 16.94 28.65
CA GLY A 508 4.91 17.16 29.81
C GLY A 508 4.21 18.52 29.83
N THR A 509 4.90 19.59 29.44
CA THR A 509 4.35 20.95 29.31
C THR A 509 3.28 21.02 28.21
N ALA A 510 3.57 20.46 27.04
CA ALA A 510 2.64 20.40 25.90
C ALA A 510 1.35 19.63 26.23
N LEU A 511 1.47 18.50 26.93
CA LEU A 511 0.33 17.71 27.38
C LEU A 511 -0.52 18.47 28.39
N LEU A 512 0.10 19.17 29.35
CA LEU A 512 -0.60 20.01 30.31
C LEU A 512 -1.34 21.15 29.61
N LEU A 513 -0.69 21.87 28.68
CA LEU A 513 -1.28 22.95 27.89
C LEU A 513 -2.47 22.46 27.04
N SER A 514 -2.33 21.33 26.37
CA SER A 514 -3.40 20.71 25.58
C SER A 514 -4.58 20.27 26.46
N ALA A 515 -4.32 19.66 27.62
CA ALA A 515 -5.35 19.32 28.58
C ALA A 515 -6.10 20.55 29.11
N THR A 516 -5.39 21.64 29.47
CA THR A 516 -6.04 22.89 29.90
C THR A 516 -6.82 23.55 28.77
N THR A 517 -6.30 23.55 27.55
CA THR A 517 -6.99 24.12 26.37
C THR A 517 -8.28 23.34 26.07
N SER A 518 -8.23 22.00 26.11
CA SER A 518 -9.39 21.13 25.95
C SER A 518 -10.44 21.35 27.05
N LEU A 519 -9.99 21.44 28.31
CA LEU A 519 -10.88 21.67 29.46
C LEU A 519 -11.59 23.03 29.38
N VAL A 520 -10.88 24.07 28.91
CA VAL A 520 -11.46 25.40 28.65
C VAL A 520 -12.48 25.34 27.51
N MET A 521 -12.15 24.74 26.37
CA MET A 521 -13.09 24.61 25.23
C MET A 521 -14.32 23.77 25.56
N TRP A 522 -14.17 22.74 26.42
CA TRP A 522 -15.28 21.94 26.95
C TRP A 522 -16.16 22.77 27.90
N LYS A 523 -15.57 23.48 28.87
CA LYS A 523 -16.31 24.38 29.78
C LYS A 523 -17.03 25.53 29.06
N LEU A 524 -16.53 25.96 27.91
CA LEU A 524 -17.15 26.98 27.06
C LEU A 524 -18.21 26.42 26.09
N GLN A 525 -18.58 25.13 26.22
CA GLN A 525 -19.62 24.46 25.43
C GLN A 525 -19.48 24.63 23.91
N ILE A 526 -18.24 24.77 23.40
CA ILE A 526 -17.97 25.05 21.97
C ILE A 526 -18.53 23.94 21.05
N ALA A 527 -18.74 22.74 21.61
CA ALA A 527 -19.34 21.59 20.92
C ALA A 527 -20.86 21.72 20.66
N GLU A 528 -21.65 22.41 21.49
CA GLU A 528 -23.13 22.38 21.45
C GLU A 528 -23.72 23.09 20.22
N ASP A 529 -24.68 22.46 19.53
CA ASP A 529 -25.27 22.88 18.23
C ASP A 529 -24.30 23.02 17.04
N PRO A 530 -23.63 21.95 16.59
CA PRO A 530 -22.73 21.99 15.42
C PRO A 530 -23.42 22.34 14.09
N GLU A 531 -24.74 22.18 13.98
CA GLU A 531 -25.47 22.32 12.71
C GLU A 531 -25.82 23.76 12.32
N GLN A 532 -25.96 24.67 13.30
CA GLN A 532 -26.48 26.01 13.06
C GLN A 532 -25.43 26.97 12.48
N GLN A 533 -24.20 26.98 13.01
CA GLN A 533 -23.12 27.91 12.58
C GLN A 533 -21.71 27.28 12.56
N PRO A 534 -21.42 26.32 11.66
CA PRO A 534 -20.15 25.58 11.65
C PRO A 534 -18.91 26.44 11.36
N ILE A 535 -19.03 27.50 10.56
CA ILE A 535 -17.90 28.40 10.23
C ILE A 535 -17.47 29.24 11.45
N LEU A 536 -18.44 29.81 12.19
CA LEU A 536 -18.14 30.60 13.39
C LEU A 536 -17.52 29.74 14.50
N LYS A 537 -17.96 28.49 14.63
CA LYS A 537 -17.35 27.49 15.54
C LYS A 537 -15.89 27.22 15.19
N LEU A 538 -15.58 26.98 13.92
CA LEU A 538 -14.20 26.78 13.48
C LEU A 538 -13.33 28.01 13.74
N ALA A 539 -13.85 29.23 13.55
CA ALA A 539 -13.13 30.45 13.93
C ALA A 539 -12.82 30.49 15.44
N ARG A 540 -13.76 30.08 16.31
CA ARG A 540 -13.52 29.96 17.77
C ARG A 540 -12.48 28.89 18.11
N VAL A 541 -12.54 27.70 17.51
CA VAL A 541 -11.53 26.65 17.75
C VAL A 541 -10.14 27.11 17.27
N VAL A 542 -10.06 27.79 16.12
CA VAL A 542 -8.81 28.39 15.62
C VAL A 542 -8.28 29.48 16.55
N SER A 543 -9.13 30.29 17.22
CA SER A 543 -8.63 31.27 18.21
C SER A 543 -7.99 30.63 19.44
N PHE A 544 -8.36 29.39 19.81
CA PHE A 544 -7.65 28.61 20.83
C PHE A 544 -6.42 27.86 20.27
N ALA A 545 -6.36 27.60 18.97
CA ALA A 545 -5.22 26.97 18.32
C ALA A 545 -3.97 27.86 18.29
N VAL A 546 -4.12 29.17 18.06
CA VAL A 546 -2.98 30.09 17.92
C VAL A 546 -2.13 30.19 19.20
N PRO A 547 -2.69 30.42 20.41
CA PRO A 547 -1.89 30.43 21.64
C PRO A 547 -1.23 29.09 21.95
N LEU A 548 -1.91 27.98 21.63
CA LEU A 548 -1.36 26.64 21.83
C LEU A 548 -0.18 26.37 20.88
N LEU A 549 -0.27 26.77 19.61
CA LEU A 549 0.81 26.64 18.62
C LEU A 549 2.04 27.51 18.95
N VAL A 550 1.85 28.65 19.60
CA VAL A 550 2.96 29.52 20.05
C VAL A 550 3.67 28.95 21.29
N ALA A 551 3.03 28.06 22.05
CA ALA A 551 3.55 27.48 23.28
C ALA A 551 4.15 26.06 23.12
N LEU A 552 4.18 25.52 21.90
CA LEU A 552 4.65 24.16 21.55
C LEU A 552 5.94 24.15 20.74
#